data_AF-A0A356ML53-F1
#
_entry.id   AF-A0A356ML53-F1
#
_cell.length_a   1.000
_cell.length_b   1.000
_cell.length_c   1.000
_cell.angle_alpha   90.00
_cell.angle_beta   90.00
_cell.angle_gamma   90.00
#
_symmetry.space_group_name_H-M   'P 1'
#
loop_
_entity.id
_entity.type
_entity.pdbx_description
1 polymer ?
#
loop_
_entity_poly.entity_id
_entity_poly.type
_entity_poly.pdbx_seq_one_letter_code
_entity_poly.pdbx_strand_id
1 'polypeptide(L)'
;MYVSLICLVLILFTAIIMYLVVLYPIRYKTTIKKYSKIYNIDPEIVCSVINIESGFDKNALSKVGARGLMQIMPSTAEEIADKLNIKDFTLDMLYSPEINIRMGCYYL
;
A
#
# COMPACT_ATOMS: atom_id res chain seq x y z
N MET A 1 -18.09 -41.68 -4.27
CA MET A 1 -16.62 -41.52 -4.39
C MET A 1 -16.21 -40.22 -5.07
N TYR A 2 -16.77 -39.89 -6.25
CA TYR A 2 -16.43 -38.63 -6.94
C TYR A 2 -16.93 -37.36 -6.23
N VAL A 3 -18.16 -37.38 -5.70
CA VAL A 3 -18.74 -36.22 -4.98
C VAL A 3 -17.92 -35.85 -3.74
N SER A 4 -17.53 -36.84 -2.93
CA SER A 4 -16.68 -36.63 -1.76
C SER A 4 -15.29 -36.10 -2.12
N LEU A 5 -14.72 -36.55 -3.24
CA LEU A 5 -13.42 -36.06 -3.72
C LEU A 5 -13.50 -34.59 -4.18
N ILE A 6 -14.56 -34.21 -4.91
CA ILE A 6 -14.80 -32.82 -5.33
C ILE A 6 -14.97 -31.92 -4.11
N CYS A 7 -15.76 -32.33 -3.11
CA CYS A 7 -15.92 -31.56 -1.88
C CYS A 7 -14.59 -31.36 -1.14
N LEU A 8 -13.75 -32.39 -1.04
CA LEU A 8 -12.43 -32.27 -0.41
C LEU A 8 -11.53 -31.26 -1.14
N VAL A 9 -11.49 -31.31 -2.47
CA VAL A 9 -10.71 -30.37 -3.29
C VAL A 9 -11.19 -28.93 -3.09
N LEU A 10 -12.51 -28.70 -3.07
CA LEU A 10 -13.07 -27.37 -2.82
C LEU A 10 -12.73 -26.85 -1.42
N ILE A 11 -12.84 -27.71 -0.39
CA ILE A 11 -12.47 -27.35 0.99
C ILE A 11 -10.99 -26.96 1.04
N LEU A 12 -10.09 -27.76 0.47
CA LEU A 12 -8.67 -27.47 0.44
C LEU A 12 -8.37 -26.16 -0.31
N PHE A 13 -9.00 -25.94 -1.47
CA PHE A 13 -8.85 -24.70 -2.23
C PHE A 13 -9.30 -23.49 -1.40
N THR A 14 -10.47 -23.54 -0.76
CA THR A 14 -10.94 -22.44 0.10
C THR A 14 -10.06 -22.22 1.32
N ALA A 15 -9.54 -23.30 1.92
CA ALA A 15 -8.63 -23.21 3.06
C ALA A 15 -7.29 -22.56 2.67
N ILE A 16 -6.77 -22.88 1.50
CA ILE A 16 -5.56 -22.24 0.94
C ILE A 16 -5.82 -20.74 0.71
N ILE A 17 -6.93 -20.36 0.07
CA ILE A 17 -7.27 -18.95 -0.14
C ILE A 17 -7.43 -18.21 1.18
N MET A 18 -8.13 -18.80 2.16
CA MET A 18 -8.28 -18.23 3.50
C MET A 18 -6.93 -18.03 4.17
N TYR A 19 -6.04 -19.02 4.08
CA TYR A 19 -4.68 -18.94 4.63
C TYR A 19 -3.88 -17.80 4.02
N LEU A 20 -3.94 -17.64 2.69
CA LEU A 20 -3.27 -16.54 1.99
C LEU A 20 -3.81 -15.16 2.40
N VAL A 21 -5.13 -15.02 2.53
CA VAL A 21 -5.76 -13.75 2.97
C VAL A 21 -5.33 -13.37 4.40
N VAL A 22 -5.15 -14.36 5.27
CA VAL A 22 -4.67 -14.15 6.65
C VAL A 22 -3.19 -13.75 6.67
N LEU A 23 -2.36 -14.34 5.81
CA LEU A 23 -0.93 -14.02 5.73
C LEU A 23 -0.64 -12.65 5.11
N TYR A 24 -1.48 -12.17 4.18
CA TYR A 24 -1.27 -10.91 3.46
C TYR A 24 -2.43 -9.94 3.68
N PRO A 25 -2.61 -9.40 4.90
CA PRO A 25 -3.69 -8.47 5.19
C PRO A 25 -3.45 -7.11 4.53
N ILE A 26 -4.33 -6.71 3.62
CA ILE A 26 -4.30 -5.37 3.03
C ILE A 26 -4.72 -4.32 4.06
N ARG A 27 -3.80 -3.41 4.42
CA ARG A 27 -4.05 -2.27 5.30
C ARG A 27 -4.39 -1.00 4.52
N TYR A 28 -4.91 0.02 5.20
CA TYR A 28 -5.18 1.35 4.64
C TYR A 28 -6.13 1.40 3.43
N LYS A 29 -7.02 0.40 3.27
CA LYS A 29 -7.94 0.27 2.13
C LYS A 29 -8.74 1.54 1.81
N THR A 30 -9.19 2.25 2.83
CA THR A 30 -9.96 3.50 2.67
C THR A 30 -9.10 4.62 2.07
N THR A 31 -7.90 4.82 2.59
CA THR A 31 -6.93 5.81 2.10
C THR A 31 -6.44 5.47 0.70
N ILE A 32 -6.11 4.19 0.44
CA ILE A 32 -5.74 3.71 -0.90
C ILE A 32 -6.87 4.02 -1.89
N LYS A 33 -8.10 3.55 -1.64
CA LYS A 33 -9.25 3.80 -2.53
C LYS A 33 -9.50 5.29 -2.77
N LYS A 34 -9.35 6.13 -1.74
CA LYS A 34 -9.54 7.57 -1.83
C LYS A 34 -8.55 8.19 -2.82
N TYR A 35 -7.24 7.97 -2.63
CA TYR A 35 -6.22 8.61 -3.46
C TYR A 35 -6.07 7.96 -4.84
N SER A 36 -6.27 6.64 -4.95
CA SER A 36 -6.41 5.94 -6.24
C SER A 36 -7.50 6.57 -7.10
N LYS A 37 -8.66 6.89 -6.52
CA LYS A 37 -9.75 7.56 -7.25
C LYS A 37 -9.38 8.99 -7.66
N ILE A 38 -8.71 9.74 -6.79
CA ILE A 38 -8.33 11.14 -7.07
C ILE A 38 -7.33 11.22 -8.23
N TYR A 39 -6.36 10.32 -8.29
CA TYR A 39 -5.30 10.32 -9.31
C TYR A 39 -5.56 9.34 -10.46
N ASN A 40 -6.74 8.72 -10.50
CA ASN A 40 -7.15 7.77 -11.55
C ASN A 40 -6.19 6.57 -11.73
N ILE A 41 -5.77 5.99 -10.61
CA ILE A 41 -4.89 4.80 -10.53
C ILE A 41 -5.70 3.62 -10.01
N ASP A 42 -5.44 2.42 -10.51
CA ASP A 42 -6.02 1.20 -9.95
C ASP A 42 -5.58 1.01 -8.49
N PRO A 43 -6.52 0.89 -7.51
CA PRO A 43 -6.16 0.65 -6.11
C PRO A 43 -5.37 -0.64 -5.88
N GLU A 44 -5.47 -1.64 -6.75
CA GLU A 44 -4.69 -2.88 -6.66
C GLU A 44 -3.22 -2.64 -7.01
N ILE A 45 -2.93 -1.72 -7.93
CA ILE A 45 -1.56 -1.29 -8.24
C ILE A 45 -0.95 -0.59 -7.02
N VAL A 46 -1.68 0.37 -6.43
CA VAL A 46 -1.19 1.10 -5.23
C VAL A 46 -0.95 0.13 -4.07
N CYS A 47 -1.87 -0.81 -3.86
CA CYS A 47 -1.72 -1.88 -2.86
C CYS A 47 -0.46 -2.73 -3.11
N SER A 48 -0.21 -3.09 -4.37
CA SER A 48 0.96 -3.89 -4.76
C SER A 48 2.27 -3.13 -4.54
N VAL A 49 2.32 -1.84 -4.87
CA VAL A 49 3.48 -0.97 -4.61
C VAL A 49 3.76 -0.91 -3.11
N ILE A 50 2.76 -0.59 -2.27
CA ILE A 50 2.95 -0.54 -0.81
C ILE A 50 3.45 -1.88 -0.25
N ASN A 51 2.93 -2.99 -0.76
CA ASN A 51 3.34 -4.32 -0.31
C ASN A 51 4.81 -4.62 -0.66
N ILE A 52 5.27 -4.22 -1.85
CA ILE A 52 6.66 -4.41 -2.30
C ILE A 52 7.61 -3.47 -1.55
N GLU A 53 7.21 -2.20 -1.37
CA GLU A 53 8.08 -1.17 -0.81
C GLU A 53 8.25 -1.27 0.71
N SER A 54 7.17 -1.58 1.44
CA SER A 54 7.22 -1.56 2.90
C SER A 54 6.51 -2.73 3.59
N GLY A 55 5.84 -3.61 2.84
CA GLY A 55 4.99 -4.65 3.45
C GLY A 55 3.90 -4.07 4.36
N PHE A 56 3.40 -2.87 4.03
CA PHE A 56 2.46 -2.09 4.85
C PHE A 56 3.02 -1.59 6.19
N ASP A 57 4.34 -1.57 6.39
CA ASP A 57 4.94 -0.86 7.52
C ASP A 57 4.98 0.65 7.22
N LYS A 58 4.19 1.41 7.98
CA LYS A 58 4.14 2.88 7.86
C LYS A 58 5.38 3.58 8.40
N ASN A 59 6.19 2.90 9.22
CA ASN A 59 7.41 3.43 9.83
C ASN A 59 8.67 2.96 9.09
N ALA A 60 8.53 2.29 7.95
CA ALA A 60 9.66 1.78 7.19
C ALA A 60 10.62 2.90 6.77
N LEU A 61 11.91 2.68 7.02
CA LEU A 61 13.00 3.57 6.64
C LEU A 61 14.09 2.73 5.95
N SER A 62 14.35 3.02 4.68
CA SER A 62 15.44 2.36 3.96
C SER A 62 16.82 2.89 4.38
N LYS A 63 17.87 2.13 4.08
CA LYS A 63 19.27 2.52 4.34
C LYS A 63 19.67 3.83 3.65
N VAL A 64 19.01 4.16 2.54
CA VAL A 64 19.29 5.36 1.72
C VAL A 64 18.30 6.51 2.00
N GLY A 65 17.38 6.33 2.95
CA GLY A 65 16.54 7.41 3.46
C GLY A 65 15.12 7.50 2.93
N ALA A 66 14.68 6.59 2.06
CA ALA A 66 13.28 6.47 1.65
C ALA A 66 12.36 6.12 2.84
N ARG A 67 11.17 6.73 2.91
CA ARG A 67 10.30 6.68 4.10
C ARG A 67 8.86 6.23 3.82
N GLY A 68 8.31 5.48 4.78
CA GLY A 68 6.90 5.16 4.89
C GLY A 68 6.42 4.10 3.89
N LEU A 69 5.10 4.08 3.67
CA LEU A 69 4.38 3.00 2.97
C LEU A 69 4.81 2.78 1.52
N MET A 70 5.08 3.87 0.80
CA MET A 70 5.45 3.87 -0.61
C MET A 70 6.92 4.25 -0.81
N GLN A 71 7.74 4.18 0.26
CA GLN A 71 9.18 4.46 0.25
C GLN A 71 9.55 5.71 -0.56
N ILE A 72 8.96 6.85 -0.18
CA ILE A 72 9.21 8.12 -0.88
C ILE A 72 10.56 8.67 -0.43
N MET A 73 11.40 9.04 -1.40
CA MET A 73 12.69 9.70 -1.16
C MET A 73 12.50 11.13 -0.67
N PRO A 74 13.36 11.65 0.25
CA PRO A 74 13.26 13.01 0.76
C PRO A 74 13.19 14.07 -0.34
N SER A 75 14.07 14.01 -1.35
CA SER A 75 14.07 14.97 -2.47
C SER A 75 12.75 14.98 -3.24
N THR A 76 12.23 13.80 -3.55
CA THR A 76 10.93 13.63 -4.22
C THR A 76 9.78 14.15 -3.35
N ALA A 77 9.86 13.93 -2.03
CA ALA A 77 8.82 14.38 -1.11
C ALA A 77 8.73 15.91 -1.03
N GLU A 78 9.87 16.62 -1.02
CA GLU A 78 9.91 18.08 -1.06
C GLU A 78 9.27 18.61 -2.36
N GLU A 79 9.65 18.05 -3.51
CA GLU A 79 9.07 18.44 -4.81
C GLU A 79 7.55 18.22 -4.85
N ILE A 80 7.07 17.09 -4.33
CA ILE A 80 5.64 16.79 -4.27
C ILE A 80 4.92 17.70 -3.26
N ALA A 81 5.53 18.00 -2.11
CA ALA A 81 4.95 18.86 -1.10
C ALA A 81 4.66 20.26 -1.66
N ASP A 82 5.58 20.81 -2.44
CA ASP A 82 5.41 22.07 -3.16
C ASP A 82 4.25 21.99 -4.16
N LYS A 83 4.21 20.94 -4.99
CA LYS A 83 3.14 20.76 -5.99
C LYS A 83 1.76 20.60 -5.37
N LEU A 84 1.69 19.90 -4.23
CA LEU A 84 0.44 19.64 -3.51
C LEU A 84 0.08 20.74 -2.50
N ASN A 85 0.88 21.81 -2.41
CA ASN A 85 0.72 22.91 -1.45
C ASN A 85 0.56 22.42 0.00
N ILE A 86 1.39 21.47 0.41
CA ILE A 86 1.39 20.93 1.78
C ILE A 86 2.12 21.93 2.69
N LYS A 87 1.37 22.58 3.57
CA LYS A 87 1.91 23.56 4.52
C LYS A 87 2.77 22.89 5.59
N ASP A 88 3.85 23.57 5.98
CA ASP A 88 4.75 23.18 7.06
C ASP A 88 5.26 21.74 6.89
N PHE A 89 5.60 21.37 5.65
CA PHE A 89 6.05 20.02 5.33
C PHE A 89 7.32 19.66 6.12
N THR A 90 7.32 18.46 6.69
CA THR A 90 8.50 17.85 7.32
C THR A 90 8.59 16.39 6.90
N LEU A 91 9.80 15.86 6.79
CA LEU A 91 10.02 14.47 6.36
C LEU A 91 9.37 13.42 7.27
N ASP A 92 9.05 13.75 8.52
CA ASP A 92 8.36 12.84 9.44
C ASP A 92 6.87 12.68 9.08
N MET A 93 6.30 13.63 8.34
CA MET A 93 4.96 13.50 7.77
C MET A 93 4.85 12.32 6.79
N LEU A 94 5.97 11.86 6.22
CA LEU A 94 6.00 10.65 5.38
C LEU A 94 5.68 9.36 6.15
N TYR A 95 5.73 9.35 7.48
CA TYR A 95 5.25 8.22 8.28
C TYR A 95 3.74 8.25 8.55
N SER A 96 3.04 9.31 8.10
CA SER A 96 1.59 9.37 8.07
C SER A 96 1.07 8.60 6.85
N PRO A 97 0.26 7.54 7.02
CA PRO A 97 -0.33 6.81 5.89
C PRO A 97 -1.11 7.70 4.93
N GLU A 98 -1.82 8.70 5.46
CA GLU A 98 -2.63 9.62 4.66
C GLU A 98 -1.76 10.46 3.71
N ILE A 99 -0.65 10.99 4.20
CA ILE A 99 0.26 11.84 3.41
C ILE A 99 1.09 10.98 2.47
N ASN A 100 1.65 9.88 2.96
CA ASN A 100 2.52 9.02 2.16
C ASN A 100 1.76 8.40 0.97
N ILE A 101 0.55 7.88 1.18
CA ILE A 101 -0.27 7.34 0.08
C ILE A 101 -0.73 8.46 -0.86
N ARG A 102 -1.10 9.64 -0.34
CA ARG A 102 -1.45 10.79 -1.20
C ARG A 102 -0.31 11.20 -2.12
N MET A 103 0.91 11.30 -1.58
CA MET A 103 2.10 11.70 -2.32
C MET A 103 2.53 10.61 -3.30
N GLY A 104 2.53 9.34 -2.88
CA GLY A 104 2.90 8.24 -3.76
C GLY A 104 1.92 8.05 -4.91
N CYS A 105 0.62 8.18 -4.67
CA CYS A 105 -0.37 8.18 -5.76
C CYS A 105 -0.32 9.42 -6.65
N TYR A 106 0.24 10.54 -6.20
CA TYR A 106 0.47 11.71 -7.07
C TYR A 106 1.68 11.48 -7.99
N TYR A 107 2.66 10.71 -7.54
CA TYR A 107 3.91 10.46 -8.26
C TYR A 107 3.80 9.34 -9.30
N LEU A 108 2.95 8.35 -9.05
CA LEU A 108 2.59 7.27 -9.98
C LEU A 108 1.70 7.79 -11.13
#